data_AF-A0A7C8YSX0-F1
#
_entry.id   AF-A0A7C8YSX0-F1
#
_cell.length_a   1.000
_cell.length_b   1.000
_cell.length_c   1.000
_cell.angle_alpha   90.00
_cell.angle_beta   90.00
_cell.angle_gamma   90.00
#
_symmetry.space_group_name_H-M   'P 1'
#
loop_
_entity.id
_entity.type
_entity.pdbx_description
1 polymer ?
#
loop_
_entity_poly.entity_id
_entity_poly.type
_entity_poly.pdbx_seq_one_letter_code
_entity_poly.pdbx_strand_id
1 'polypeptide(L)'
;RIVNVSSSAGLLKNIQSEQVRGILDNAESLTEETIDEMLNQFLRDFKEGSQEIKGWPSFLPPYCVSKAALNAYTRILAKEYPSIITNCICPGYVKTDINGNTGYLPVQDAGANCLRLALLPDRKSVV
;
A
#
# COMPACT_ATOMS: atom_id res chain seq x y z
N ARG A 1 -17.26 0.06 5.66
CA ARG A 1 -16.11 0.91 5.27
C ARG A 1 -14.85 0.12 5.54
N ILE A 2 -13.82 0.23 4.70
CA ILE A 2 -12.51 -0.40 4.92
C ILE A 2 -11.45 0.68 4.78
N VAL A 3 -10.56 0.78 5.78
CA VAL A 3 -9.41 1.71 5.76
C VAL A 3 -8.14 0.91 6.01
N ASN A 4 -7.33 0.74 4.97
CA ASN A 4 -6.05 0.07 5.05
C ASN A 4 -4.95 1.09 5.40
N VAL A 5 -4.31 0.93 6.57
CA VAL A 5 -3.20 1.81 6.99
C VAL A 5 -1.94 1.41 6.22
N SER A 6 -1.68 2.15 5.15
CA SER A 6 -0.54 1.96 4.26
C SER A 6 0.59 2.94 4.58
N SER A 7 1.45 3.26 3.61
CA SER A 7 2.56 4.21 3.73
C SER A 7 2.89 4.84 2.37
N SER A 8 3.45 6.05 2.40
CA SER A 8 4.08 6.67 1.23
C SER A 8 5.27 5.87 0.70
N ALA A 9 5.84 4.98 1.52
CA ALA A 9 6.84 3.99 1.10
C ALA A 9 6.29 2.99 0.06
N GLY A 10 4.97 2.74 0.05
CA GLY A 10 4.30 1.86 -0.92
C GLY A 10 3.92 2.54 -2.24
N LEU A 11 4.38 3.77 -2.50
CA LEU A 11 4.15 4.43 -3.79
C LEU A 11 5.01 3.78 -4.88
N LEU A 12 4.44 3.61 -6.07
CA LEU A 12 5.11 2.97 -7.21
C LEU A 12 6.44 3.62 -7.59
N LYS A 13 6.59 4.95 -7.39
CA LYS A 13 7.85 5.67 -7.63
C LYS A 13 9.06 5.13 -6.83
N ASN A 14 8.81 4.37 -5.76
CA ASN A 14 9.85 3.76 -4.94
C ASN A 14 10.30 2.39 -5.49
N ILE A 15 9.63 1.86 -6.52
CA ILE A 15 9.96 0.60 -7.19
C ILE A 15 10.55 0.95 -8.56
N GLN A 16 11.80 0.58 -8.80
CA GLN A 16 12.48 0.90 -10.06
C GLN A 16 12.04 -0.01 -11.19
N SER A 17 11.73 -1.28 -10.89
CA SER A 17 11.26 -2.27 -11.86
C SER A 17 9.98 -1.82 -12.57
N GLU A 18 10.10 -1.51 -13.87
CA GLU A 18 8.96 -1.16 -14.73
C GLU A 18 7.95 -2.29 -14.82
N GLN A 19 8.42 -3.55 -14.83
CA GLN A 19 7.54 -4.72 -14.84
C GLN A 19 6.64 -4.76 -13.60
N VAL A 20 7.22 -4.60 -12.40
CA VAL A 20 6.48 -4.61 -11.14
C VAL A 20 5.52 -3.42 -11.07
N ARG A 21 5.96 -2.22 -11.51
CA ARG A 21 5.07 -1.06 -11.62
C ARG A 21 3.90 -1.31 -12.57
N GLY A 22 4.15 -1.90 -13.73
CA GLY A 22 3.11 -2.24 -14.70
C GLY A 22 2.06 -3.18 -14.14
N ILE A 23 2.48 -4.20 -13.38
CA ILE A 23 1.55 -5.11 -12.67
C ILE A 23 0.68 -4.32 -11.69
N LEU A 24 1.30 -3.51 -10.82
CA LEU A 24 0.60 -2.84 -9.73
C LEU A 24 -0.24 -1.63 -10.18
N ASP A 25 0.07 -1.01 -11.32
CA ASP A 25 -0.64 0.16 -11.84
C ASP A 25 -1.88 -0.22 -12.67
N ASN A 26 -1.86 -1.38 -13.35
CA ASN A 26 -2.94 -1.81 -14.23
C ASN A 26 -4.20 -2.26 -13.45
N ALA A 27 -5.15 -1.34 -13.24
CA ALA A 27 -6.40 -1.59 -12.50
C ALA A 27 -7.30 -2.67 -13.14
N GLU A 28 -7.21 -2.85 -14.45
CA GLU A 28 -8.11 -3.73 -15.19
C GLU A 28 -7.72 -5.20 -14.99
N SER A 29 -6.41 -5.48 -15.03
CA SER A 29 -5.84 -6.83 -14.88
C SER A 29 -5.39 -7.19 -13.47
N LEU A 30 -5.47 -6.26 -12.51
CA LEU A 30 -5.03 -6.49 -11.13
C LEU A 30 -5.95 -7.50 -10.43
N THR A 31 -5.37 -8.60 -9.95
CA THR A 31 -6.04 -9.63 -9.14
C THR A 31 -5.20 -10.02 -7.92
N GLU A 32 -5.79 -10.73 -6.96
CA GLU A 32 -5.06 -11.25 -5.78
C GLU A 32 -3.89 -12.15 -6.21
N GLU A 33 -4.11 -13.01 -7.21
CA GLU A 33 -3.09 -13.92 -7.74
C GLU A 33 -1.90 -13.15 -8.31
N THR A 34 -2.14 -12.06 -9.07
CA THR A 34 -1.04 -11.24 -9.60
C THR A 34 -0.23 -10.54 -8.50
N ILE A 35 -0.87 -10.18 -7.38
CA ILE A 35 -0.18 -9.63 -6.21
C ILE A 35 0.65 -10.72 -5.54
N ASP A 36 0.09 -11.91 -5.34
CA ASP A 36 0.78 -13.05 -4.72
C ASP A 36 1.96 -13.53 -5.55
N GLU A 37 1.83 -13.59 -6.88
CA GLU A 37 2.94 -13.92 -7.79
C GLU A 37 4.07 -12.90 -7.67
N MET A 38 3.74 -11.60 -7.64
CA MET A 38 4.70 -10.51 -7.44
C MET A 38 5.40 -10.62 -6.08
N LEU A 39 4.65 -10.87 -5.00
CA LEU A 39 5.19 -11.06 -3.65
C LEU A 39 6.12 -12.27 -3.57
N ASN A 40 5.72 -13.39 -4.17
CA ASN A 40 6.54 -14.59 -4.24
C ASN A 40 7.82 -14.35 -5.05
N GLN A 41 7.76 -13.57 -6.13
CA GLN A 41 8.95 -13.16 -6.88
C GLN A 41 9.88 -12.31 -6.03
N PHE A 42 9.34 -11.31 -5.31
CA PHE A 42 10.12 -10.50 -4.38
C PHE A 42 10.81 -11.35 -3.31
N LEU A 43 10.10 -12.29 -2.69
CA LEU A 43 10.67 -13.16 -1.64
C LEU A 43 11.81 -14.03 -2.17
N ARG A 44 11.71 -14.55 -3.40
CA ARG A 44 12.80 -15.27 -4.07
C ARG A 44 14.00 -14.36 -4.30
N ASP A 45 13.77 -13.19 -4.91
CA ASP A 45 14.83 -12.25 -5.26
C ASP A 45 15.57 -11.71 -4.04
N PHE A 46 14.81 -11.42 -2.98
CA PHE A 46 15.34 -10.97 -1.70
C PHE A 46 16.19 -12.06 -1.02
N LYS A 47 15.73 -13.32 -1.06
CA LYS A 47 16.49 -14.46 -0.52
C LYS A 47 17.79 -14.71 -1.29
N GLU A 48 17.79 -14.45 -2.59
CA GLU A 48 18.96 -14.57 -3.48
C GLU A 48 19.90 -13.34 -3.40
N GLY A 49 19.51 -12.28 -2.69
CA GLY A 49 20.28 -11.04 -2.61
C GLY A 49 20.29 -10.24 -3.93
N SER A 50 19.34 -10.50 -4.83
CA SER A 50 19.26 -9.87 -6.16
C SER A 50 18.29 -8.70 -6.22
N GLN A 51 17.80 -8.22 -5.07
CA GLN A 51 16.69 -7.27 -5.03
C GLN A 51 17.03 -5.93 -5.71
N GLU A 52 18.22 -5.39 -5.49
CA GLU A 52 18.62 -4.09 -6.08
C GLU A 52 18.78 -4.19 -7.59
N ILE A 53 19.41 -5.25 -8.08
CA ILE A 53 19.64 -5.48 -9.51
C ILE A 53 18.31 -5.68 -10.25
N LYS A 54 17.33 -6.33 -9.62
CA LYS A 54 15.99 -6.53 -10.16
C LYS A 54 15.06 -5.32 -9.98
N GLY A 55 15.58 -4.20 -9.48
CA GLY A 55 14.85 -2.94 -9.38
C GLY A 55 13.79 -2.91 -8.27
N TRP A 56 13.93 -3.74 -7.25
CA TRP A 56 13.14 -3.62 -6.02
C TRP A 56 13.59 -2.40 -5.21
N PRO A 57 12.77 -1.90 -4.27
CA PRO A 57 13.15 -0.76 -3.44
C PRO A 57 14.46 -1.02 -2.69
N SER A 58 15.33 -0.01 -2.59
CA SER A 58 16.61 -0.12 -1.86
C SER A 58 16.48 0.15 -0.36
N PHE A 59 15.58 1.06 0.03
CA PHE A 59 15.33 1.40 1.42
C PHE A 59 14.13 0.60 1.97
N LEU A 60 14.37 -0.17 3.04
CA LEU A 60 13.38 -1.06 3.68
C LEU A 60 12.55 -1.89 2.67
N PRO A 61 13.19 -2.73 1.83
CA PRO A 61 12.53 -3.37 0.70
C PRO A 61 11.24 -4.15 1.07
N PRO A 62 11.25 -5.00 2.12
CA PRO A 62 10.03 -5.74 2.51
C PRO A 62 8.87 -4.82 2.94
N TYR A 63 9.18 -3.71 3.62
CA TYR A 63 8.17 -2.74 4.04
C TYR A 63 7.58 -2.00 2.84
N CYS A 64 8.41 -1.52 1.92
CA CYS A 64 7.95 -0.84 0.71
C CYS A 64 7.07 -1.76 -0.15
N VAL A 65 7.52 -2.99 -0.39
CA VAL A 65 6.77 -3.97 -1.20
C VAL A 65 5.45 -4.37 -0.54
N SER A 66 5.44 -4.64 0.77
CA SER A 66 4.18 -4.97 1.48
C SER A 66 3.16 -3.83 1.43
N LYS A 67 3.60 -2.57 1.54
CA LYS A 67 2.71 -1.40 1.45
C LYS A 67 2.25 -1.12 0.01
N ALA A 68 3.07 -1.40 -1.00
CA ALA A 68 2.66 -1.34 -2.39
C ALA A 68 1.61 -2.42 -2.73
N ALA A 69 1.82 -3.65 -2.26
CA ALA A 69 0.84 -4.74 -2.37
C ALA A 69 -0.48 -4.39 -1.67
N LEU A 70 -0.44 -3.83 -0.45
CA LEU A 70 -1.65 -3.38 0.26
C LEU A 70 -2.41 -2.30 -0.51
N ASN A 71 -1.71 -1.36 -1.17
CA ASN A 71 -2.34 -0.34 -2.01
C ASN A 71 -3.04 -0.99 -3.22
N ALA A 72 -2.38 -1.93 -3.88
CA ALA A 72 -2.96 -2.69 -4.99
C ALA A 72 -4.20 -3.50 -4.55
N TYR A 73 -4.10 -4.23 -3.44
CA TYR A 73 -5.21 -5.00 -2.88
C TYR A 73 -6.40 -4.12 -2.49
N THR A 74 -6.14 -2.91 -1.98
CA THR A 74 -7.19 -1.93 -1.71
C THR A 74 -7.98 -1.57 -2.98
N ARG A 75 -7.33 -1.50 -4.14
CA ARG A 75 -8.01 -1.24 -5.44
C ARG A 75 -8.87 -2.42 -5.86
N ILE A 76 -8.41 -3.65 -5.65
CA ILE A 76 -9.20 -4.88 -5.90
C ILE A 76 -10.48 -4.84 -5.07
N LEU A 77 -10.36 -4.66 -3.75
CA LEU A 77 -11.52 -4.60 -2.85
C LEU A 77 -12.51 -3.49 -3.24
N ALA A 78 -12.02 -2.33 -3.67
CA ALA A 78 -12.87 -1.22 -4.09
C ALA A 78 -13.65 -1.53 -5.39
N LYS A 79 -13.09 -2.36 -6.27
CA LYS A 79 -13.71 -2.81 -7.53
C LYS A 79 -14.72 -3.93 -7.29
N GLU A 80 -14.37 -4.91 -6.47
CA GLU A 80 -15.23 -6.07 -6.16
C GLU A 80 -16.44 -5.70 -5.30
N TYR A 81 -16.25 -4.78 -4.36
CA TYR A 81 -17.30 -4.37 -3.41
C TYR A 81 -17.61 -2.87 -3.54
N PRO A 82 -18.25 -2.42 -4.64
CA PRO A 82 -18.45 -0.99 -4.90
C PRO A 82 -19.33 -0.29 -3.85
N SER A 83 -20.19 -1.04 -3.15
CA SER A 83 -21.01 -0.57 -2.02
C SER A 83 -20.18 -0.30 -0.76
N ILE A 84 -19.00 -0.90 -0.63
CA ILE A 84 -18.07 -0.66 0.46
C ILE A 84 -17.07 0.42 0.01
N ILE A 85 -17.08 1.57 0.68
CA ILE A 85 -16.02 2.56 0.49
C ILE A 85 -14.74 2.01 1.14
N THR A 86 -13.79 1.68 0.28
CA THR A 86 -12.49 1.09 0.61
C THR A 86 -11.38 2.02 0.16
N ASN A 87 -10.51 2.42 1.09
CA ASN A 87 -9.38 3.31 0.84
C ASN A 87 -8.14 2.85 1.60
N CYS A 88 -6.97 3.32 1.17
CA CYS A 88 -5.73 3.19 1.92
C CYS A 88 -5.15 4.56 2.25
N ILE A 89 -4.40 4.67 3.34
CA ILE A 89 -3.83 5.95 3.81
C ILE A 89 -2.43 5.79 4.36
N CYS A 90 -1.55 6.74 4.06
CA CYS A 90 -0.32 6.93 4.83
C CYS A 90 -0.63 7.84 6.03
N PRO A 91 -0.47 7.37 7.29
CA PRO A 91 -0.78 8.18 8.47
C PRO A 91 0.25 9.29 8.72
N GLY A 92 1.36 9.33 7.98
CA GLY A 92 2.50 10.21 8.21
C GLY A 92 3.62 9.54 9.01
N TYR A 93 4.64 10.30 9.39
CA TYR A 93 5.73 9.80 10.23
C TYR A 93 5.39 9.96 11.72
N VAL A 94 4.70 8.96 12.26
CA VAL A 94 4.06 8.99 13.59
C VAL A 94 5.02 8.56 14.70
N LYS A 95 4.97 9.20 15.86
CA LYS A 95 5.72 8.81 17.07
C LYS A 95 5.14 7.51 17.66
N THR A 96 5.71 6.36 17.29
CA THR A 96 5.28 5.05 17.78
C THR A 96 6.49 4.15 17.99
N ASP A 97 6.31 2.96 18.55
CA ASP A 97 7.43 2.04 18.77
C ASP A 97 8.06 1.54 17.46
N ILE A 98 7.32 1.51 16.33
CA ILE A 98 7.83 1.02 15.04
C ILE A 98 9.04 1.80 14.52
N ASN A 99 9.15 3.08 14.89
CA ASN A 99 10.25 3.97 14.53
C ASN A 99 10.98 4.50 15.76
N GLY A 100 10.91 3.79 16.90
CA GLY A 100 11.58 4.19 18.14
C GLY A 100 11.13 5.55 18.66
N ASN A 101 9.87 5.92 18.45
CA ASN A 101 9.28 7.20 18.86
C ASN A 101 9.93 8.45 18.21
N THR A 102 10.58 8.29 17.05
CA THR A 102 11.30 9.38 16.34
C THR A 102 10.43 10.16 15.33
N GLY A 103 9.14 9.84 15.22
CA GLY A 103 8.19 10.54 14.35
C GLY A 103 8.05 12.04 14.63
N TYR A 104 7.60 12.84 13.64
CA TYR A 104 7.20 14.22 13.89
C TYR A 104 5.71 14.36 14.25
N LEU A 105 4.87 13.39 13.85
CA LEU A 105 3.42 13.45 14.04
C LEU A 105 2.99 12.76 15.34
N PRO A 106 2.14 13.38 16.18
CA PRO A 106 1.49 12.72 17.32
C PRO A 106 0.58 11.56 16.89
N VAL A 107 0.43 10.56 17.77
CA VAL A 107 -0.45 9.39 17.53
C VAL A 107 -1.91 9.81 17.34
N GLN A 108 -2.37 10.81 18.10
CA GLN A 108 -3.74 11.32 18.04
C GLN A 108 -4.06 11.90 16.66
N ASP A 109 -3.15 12.69 16.09
CA ASP A 109 -3.33 13.31 14.77
C ASP A 109 -3.33 12.27 13.65
N ALA A 110 -2.42 11.29 13.74
CA ALA A 110 -2.40 10.15 12.82
C ALA A 110 -3.70 9.33 12.89
N GLY A 111 -4.20 9.08 14.11
CA GLY A 111 -5.47 8.39 14.34
C GLY A 111 -6.65 9.15 13.77
N ALA A 112 -6.69 10.48 13.94
CA ALA A 112 -7.74 11.34 13.39
C ALA A 112 -7.77 11.29 11.85
N ASN A 113 -6.60 11.25 11.20
CA ASN A 113 -6.52 11.09 9.74
C ASN A 113 -7.12 9.76 9.25
N CYS A 114 -6.82 8.64 9.94
CA CYS A 114 -7.43 7.34 9.64
C CYS A 114 -8.94 7.37 9.88
N LEU A 115 -9.39 7.97 10.99
CA LEU A 115 -10.80 8.09 11.34
C LEU A 115 -11.59 8.90 10.31
N ARG A 116 -11.00 9.96 9.74
CA ARG A 116 -11.65 10.77 8.70
C ARG A 116 -12.03 9.93 7.47
N LEU A 117 -11.20 8.96 7.08
CA LEU A 117 -11.55 8.04 5.98
C LEU A 117 -12.62 7.02 6.39
N ALA A 118 -12.56 6.54 7.63
CA ALA A 118 -13.55 5.60 8.16
C ALA A 118 -14.95 6.22 8.25
N LEU A 119 -15.03 7.54 8.44
CA LEU A 119 -16.27 8.31 8.57
C LEU A 119 -16.70 9.03 7.27
N LEU A 120 -16.12 8.70 6.11
CA LEU A 120 -16.56 9.28 4.85
C LEU A 120 -18.07 9.04 4.64
N PRO A 121 -18.83 10.04 4.17
CA PRO A 121 -20.25 9.87 3.87
C PRO A 121 -20.46 8.84 2.77
N ASP A 122 -21.65 8.22 2.72
CA ASP A 122 -21.99 7.34 1.61
C ASP A 122 -21.92 8.08 0.28
N ARG A 123 -21.54 7.37 -0.79
CA ARG A 123 -21.62 7.94 -2.13
C ARG A 123 -23.09 8.25 -2.38
N LYS A 124 -23.41 9.53 -2.61
CA LYS A 124 -24.76 9.92 -3.05
C LYS A 124 -25.03 9.20 -4.38
N SER A 125 -26.12 8.45 -4.46
CA SER A 125 -26.62 7.94 -5.73
C SER A 125 -26.91 9.14 -6.63
N VAL A 126 -26.07 9.37 -7.64
CA VAL A 126 -26.42 10.25 -8.74
C VAL A 126 -27.27 9.40 -9.67
N VAL A 127 -28.58 9.64 -9.65
CA VAL A 127 -29.54 9.09 -10.62
C VAL A 127 -29.41 9.86 -11.93
#